data_AF-A0A6L7TWZ7-F1
#
_entry.id   AF-A0A6L7TWZ7-F1
#
_cell.length_a   1.000
_cell.length_b   1.000
_cell.length_c   1.000
_cell.angle_alpha   90.00
_cell.angle_beta   90.00
_cell.angle_gamma   90.00
#
_symmetry.space_group_name_H-M   'P 1'
#
loop_
_entity.id
_entity.type
_entity.pdbx_description
1 polymer ?
#
loop_
_entity_poly.entity_id
_entity_poly.type
_entity_poly.pdbx_seq_one_letter_code
_entity_poly.pdbx_strand_id
1 'polypeptide(L)'
;MPKLERTTFTLTQQQNEWIDEQSKKTGLLKAEIMRRAVDQYAEQEEAKEERQFFTPEQRRDIKEIARAKGVSELSVIRRAIDRELNRFFRRY
;
A
#
# COMPACT_ATOMS: atom_id res chain seq x y z
N MET A 1 -11.55 -5.21 21.88
CA MET A 1 -11.95 -5.50 20.49
C MET A 1 -12.20 -4.18 19.79
N PRO A 2 -11.66 -3.94 18.59
CA PRO A 2 -11.97 -2.72 17.84
C PRO A 2 -13.48 -2.65 17.58
N LYS A 3 -14.06 -1.46 17.79
CA LYS A 3 -15.50 -1.23 17.62
C LYS A 3 -15.79 -1.20 16.12
N LEU A 4 -16.54 -2.18 15.62
CA LEU A 4 -16.95 -2.21 14.21
C LEU A 4 -17.96 -1.07 13.97
N GLU A 5 -17.54 -0.06 13.23
CA GLU A 5 -18.44 1.01 12.80
C GLU A 5 -19.28 0.53 11.62
N ARG A 6 -20.58 0.86 11.66
CA ARG A 6 -21.49 0.59 10.54
C ARG A 6 -21.27 1.67 9.49
N THR A 7 -20.85 1.26 8.30
CA THR A 7 -20.69 2.14 7.15
C THR A 7 -21.74 1.82 6.10
N THR A 8 -22.35 2.86 5.54
CA THR A 8 -23.32 2.76 4.45
C THR A 8 -22.67 3.27 3.16
N PHE A 9 -22.88 2.57 2.05
CA PHE A 9 -22.34 2.93 0.74
C PHE A 9 -23.46 3.08 -0.28
N THR A 10 -23.31 4.04 -1.19
CA THR A 10 -24.10 4.11 -2.41
C THR A 10 -23.37 3.38 -3.53
N LEU A 11 -24.05 2.42 -4.14
CA LEU A 11 -23.49 1.60 -5.22
C LEU A 11 -24.23 1.88 -6.52
N THR A 12 -23.50 1.83 -7.64
CA THR A 12 -24.11 1.84 -8.97
C THR A 12 -24.78 0.50 -9.25
N GLN A 13 -25.69 0.48 -10.21
CA GLN A 13 -26.36 -0.75 -10.62
C GLN A 13 -25.37 -1.83 -11.09
N GLN A 14 -24.36 -1.44 -11.88
CA GLN A 14 -23.31 -2.36 -12.34
C GLN A 14 -22.51 -2.97 -11.17
N GLN A 15 -22.23 -2.20 -10.12
CA GLN A 15 -21.54 -2.71 -8.93
C GLN A 15 -22.40 -3.72 -8.18
N ASN A 16 -23.70 -3.48 -8.05
CA ASN A 16 -24.63 -4.45 -7.44
C ASN A 16 -24.70 -5.75 -8.25
N GLU A 17 -24.79 -5.66 -9.57
CA GLU A 17 -24.79 -6.83 -10.46
C GLU A 17 -23.49 -7.65 -10.31
N TRP A 18 -22.35 -6.96 -10.25
CA TRP A 18 -21.06 -7.62 -10.02
C TRP A 18 -21.00 -8.34 -8.67
N ILE A 19 -21.46 -7.71 -7.58
CA ILE A 19 -21.51 -8.33 -6.24
C ILE A 19 -22.39 -9.59 -6.26
N ASP A 20 -23.51 -9.53 -6.96
CA ASP A 20 -24.46 -10.64 -7.07
C ASP A 20 -23.86 -11.81 -7.85
N GLU A 21 -23.14 -11.53 -8.93
CA GLU A 21 -22.38 -12.55 -9.64
C GLU A 21 -21.29 -13.18 -8.76
N GLN A 22 -20.52 -12.37 -8.03
CA GLN A 22 -19.47 -12.89 -7.15
C GLN A 22 -20.04 -13.74 -6.02
N SER A 23 -21.19 -13.35 -5.46
CA SER A 23 -21.88 -14.13 -4.43
C SER A 23 -22.33 -15.49 -4.97
N LYS A 24 -22.87 -15.54 -6.20
CA LYS A 24 -23.21 -16.80 -6.86
C LYS A 24 -21.99 -17.67 -7.17
N LYS A 25 -20.89 -17.08 -7.63
CA LYS A 25 -19.66 -17.81 -8.01
C LYS A 25 -18.92 -18.37 -6.80
N THR A 26 -18.86 -17.63 -5.70
CA THR A 26 -18.03 -17.96 -4.54
C THR A 26 -18.81 -18.59 -3.39
N GLY A 27 -20.14 -18.45 -3.38
CA GLY A 27 -20.99 -18.84 -2.27
C GLY A 27 -20.89 -17.92 -1.05
N LEU A 28 -20.10 -16.84 -1.13
CA LEU A 28 -19.90 -15.88 -0.05
C LEU A 28 -21.08 -14.91 0.07
N LEU A 29 -21.29 -14.41 1.28
CA LEU A 29 -22.24 -13.34 1.54
C LEU A 29 -21.77 -12.05 0.86
N LYS A 30 -22.72 -11.28 0.31
CA LYS A 30 -22.46 -9.99 -0.35
C LYS A 30 -21.65 -9.03 0.53
N ALA A 31 -21.95 -9.00 1.83
CA ALA A 31 -21.23 -8.17 2.81
C ALA A 31 -19.75 -8.58 2.95
N GLU A 32 -19.45 -9.86 2.86
CA GLU A 32 -18.08 -10.37 2.94
C GLU A 32 -17.30 -10.07 1.67
N ILE A 33 -17.95 -10.16 0.50
CA ILE A 33 -17.38 -9.75 -0.79
C ILE A 33 -17.01 -8.28 -0.76
N MET A 34 -17.93 -7.43 -0.29
CA MET A 34 -17.70 -6.00 -0.14
C MET A 34 -16.54 -5.69 0.80
N ARG A 35 -16.48 -6.36 1.95
CA ARG A 35 -15.37 -6.20 2.89
C ARG A 35 -14.04 -6.55 2.24
N ARG A 36 -13.94 -7.71 1.58
CA ARG A 36 -12.70 -8.14 0.91
C ARG A 36 -12.29 -7.19 -0.21
N ALA A 37 -13.25 -6.68 -0.98
CA ALA A 37 -12.97 -5.72 -2.04
C ALA A 37 -12.42 -4.40 -1.48
N VAL A 38 -12.98 -3.90 -0.38
CA VAL A 38 -12.49 -2.70 0.31
C VAL A 38 -11.10 -2.93 0.92
N ASP A 39 -10.88 -4.07 1.60
CA ASP A 39 -9.59 -4.43 2.17
C ASP A 39 -8.51 -4.50 1.08
N GLN A 40 -8.80 -5.16 -0.06
CA GLN A 40 -7.90 -5.22 -1.21
C GLN A 40 -7.61 -3.85 -1.82
N TYR A 41 -8.62 -2.97 -1.89
CA TYR A 41 -8.41 -1.61 -2.38
C TYR A 41 -7.49 -0.83 -1.46
N ALA A 42 -7.68 -0.94 -0.14
CA ALA A 42 -6.82 -0.29 0.85
C ALA A 42 -5.36 -0.78 0.73
N GLU A 43 -5.14 -2.09 0.62
CA GLU A 43 -3.79 -2.66 0.41
C GLU A 43 -3.14 -2.15 -0.89
N GLN A 44 -3.92 -1.99 -1.96
CA GLN A 44 -3.41 -1.46 -3.22
C GLN A 44 -3.07 0.03 -3.16
N GLU A 45 -3.88 0.82 -2.47
CA GLU A 45 -3.60 2.24 -2.25
C GLU A 45 -2.38 2.43 -1.35
N GLU A 46 -2.26 1.67 -0.26
CA GLU A 46 -1.06 1.67 0.60
C GLU A 46 0.19 1.27 -0.19
N ALA A 47 0.10 0.23 -1.03
CA ALA A 47 1.18 -0.17 -1.92
C ALA A 47 1.51 0.88 -2.98
N LYS A 48 0.54 1.69 -3.43
CA LYS A 48 0.78 2.82 -4.35
C LYS A 48 1.42 4.01 -3.64
N GLU A 49 0.97 4.35 -2.44
CA GLU A 49 1.61 5.37 -1.60
C GLU A 49 3.07 4.98 -1.32
N GLU A 50 3.30 3.73 -0.97
CA GLU A 50 4.64 3.15 -0.84
C GLU A 50 5.51 3.25 -2.11
N ARG A 51 4.89 3.17 -3.30
CA ARG A 51 5.54 3.38 -4.60
C ARG A 51 5.71 4.86 -4.94
N GLN A 52 4.95 5.77 -4.34
CA GLN A 52 5.14 7.21 -4.54
C GLN A 52 6.43 7.70 -3.88
N PHE A 53 6.83 7.11 -2.74
CA PHE A 53 8.04 7.55 -2.04
C PHE A 53 9.34 7.15 -2.77
N PHE A 54 9.34 6.04 -3.49
CA PHE A 54 10.50 5.56 -4.24
C PHE A 54 10.07 4.96 -5.57
N THR A 55 10.68 5.41 -6.67
CA THR A 55 10.47 4.80 -7.98
C THR A 55 10.94 3.32 -7.98
N PRO A 56 10.44 2.48 -8.90
CA PRO A 56 10.89 1.09 -9.01
C PRO A 56 12.42 0.94 -9.16
N GLU A 57 13.05 1.87 -9.90
CA GLU A 57 14.50 1.93 -10.06
C GLU A 57 15.19 2.27 -8.74
N GLN A 58 14.70 3.27 -8.00
CA GLN A 58 15.24 3.63 -6.68
C GLN A 58 15.10 2.47 -5.68
N ARG A 59 13.99 1.75 -5.67
CA ARG A 59 13.82 0.55 -4.82
C ARG A 59 14.83 -0.54 -5.19
N ARG A 60 15.09 -0.75 -6.49
CA ARG A 60 16.09 -1.72 -6.94
C ARG A 60 17.49 -1.34 -6.47
N ASP A 61 17.85 -0.07 -6.61
CA ASP A 61 19.14 0.44 -6.15
C ASP A 61 19.29 0.31 -4.63
N ILE A 62 18.26 0.67 -3.87
CA ILE A 62 18.24 0.51 -2.40
C ILE A 62 18.48 -0.95 -2.02
N LYS A 63 17.83 -1.90 -2.72
CA LYS A 63 17.96 -3.34 -2.48
C LYS A 63 19.35 -3.87 -2.85
N GLU A 64 19.93 -3.41 -3.95
CA GLU A 64 21.28 -3.78 -4.36
C GLU A 64 22.33 -3.24 -3.37
N ILE A 65 22.18 -1.99 -2.91
CA ILE A 65 23.05 -1.39 -1.89
C ILE A 65 22.92 -2.09 -0.54
N ALA A 66 21.70 -2.44 -0.14
CA ALA A 66 21.42 -3.18 1.11
C ALA A 66 22.13 -4.54 1.11
N ARG A 67 22.01 -5.30 0.00
CA ARG A 67 22.71 -6.58 -0.19
C ARG A 67 24.22 -6.43 -0.20
N ALA A 68 24.76 -5.48 -0.97
CA ALA A 68 26.21 -5.27 -1.08
C ALA A 68 26.85 -4.89 0.27
N LYS A 69 26.10 -4.23 1.15
CA LYS A 69 26.58 -3.77 2.47
C LYS A 69 26.17 -4.68 3.63
N GLY A 70 25.37 -5.72 3.38
CA GLY A 70 24.85 -6.60 4.44
C GLY A 70 23.98 -5.88 5.48
N VAL A 71 23.28 -4.81 5.09
CA VAL A 71 22.44 -4.01 5.98
C VAL A 71 20.99 -4.01 5.51
N SER A 72 20.05 -3.65 6.40
CA SER A 72 18.63 -3.51 6.01
C SER A 72 18.41 -2.33 5.07
N GLU A 73 17.41 -2.45 4.18
CA GLU A 73 17.01 -1.38 3.25
C GLU A 73 16.68 -0.07 3.99
N LEU A 74 16.02 -0.17 5.15
CA LEU A 74 15.75 0.94 6.07
C LEU A 74 17.03 1.68 6.50
N SER A 75 18.13 0.95 6.74
CA SER A 75 19.41 1.55 7.11
C SER A 75 20.07 2.27 5.94
N VAL A 76 19.84 1.81 4.70
CA VAL A 76 20.30 2.48 3.48
C VAL A 76 19.56 3.80 3.30
N ILE A 77 18.22 3.77 3.43
CA ILE A 77 17.36 4.95 3.31
C ILE A 77 17.72 6.00 4.36
N ARG A 78 17.84 5.62 5.65
CA ARG A 78 18.23 6.56 6.71
C ARG A 78 19.58 7.23 6.44
N ARG A 79 20.59 6.47 6.04
CA ARG A 79 21.92 7.04 5.70
C ARG A 79 21.88 7.96 4.49
N ALA A 80 20.98 7.72 3.53
CA ALA A 80 20.81 8.60 2.38
C ALA A 80 20.20 9.94 2.81
N ILE A 81 19.14 9.90 3.63
CA ILE A 81 18.49 11.09 4.20
C ILE A 81 19.47 11.88 5.06
N ASP A 82 20.23 11.22 5.95
CA ASP A 82 21.22 11.88 6.81
C ASP A 82 22.31 12.59 5.99
N ARG A 83 22.72 12.02 4.85
CA ARG A 83 23.71 12.65 3.95
C ARG A 83 23.13 13.87 3.23
N GLU A 84 21.87 13.82 2.81
CA GLU A 84 21.21 14.97 2.18
C GLU A 84 20.97 16.11 3.17
N LEU A 85 20.46 15.79 4.37
CA LEU A 85 20.31 16.76 5.44
C LEU A 85 21.65 17.41 5.80
N ASN A 86 22.71 16.63 5.97
CA ASN A 86 24.05 17.18 6.24
C ASN A 86 24.61 18.04 5.09
N ARG A 87 24.25 17.78 3.82
CA ARG A 87 24.61 18.67 2.72
C ARG A 87 23.80 19.97 2.75
N PHE A 88 22.52 19.89 3.06
CA PHE A 88 21.64 21.04 3.16
C PHE A 88 22.10 22.00 4.26
N PHE A 89 22.35 21.48 5.47
CA PHE A 89 22.85 22.26 6.61
C PHE A 89 24.32 22.74 6.50
N ARG A 90 25.08 22.28 5.50
CA ARG A 90 26.43 22.81 5.21
C ARG A 90 26.44 23.94 4.18
N ARG A 91 25.34 24.12 3.44
CA ARG A 91 25.18 25.18 2.44
C ARG A 91 24.51 26.44 3.00
N TYR A 92 23.86 26.32 4.16
CA TYR A 92 23.28 27.41 4.95
C TYR A 92 24.05 27.53 6.27
#